data_AF-A0A2N8KZ19-F1
#
_entry.id   AF-A0A2N8KZ19-F1
#
_cell.length_a   1.000
_cell.length_b   1.000
_cell.length_c   1.000
_cell.angle_alpha   90.00
_cell.angle_beta   90.00
_cell.angle_gamma   90.00
#
_symmetry.space_group_name_H-M   'P 1'
#
loop_
_entity.id
_entity.type
_entity.pdbx_description
1 polymer ?
#
loop_
_entity_poly.entity_id
_entity_poly.type
_entity_poly.pdbx_seq_one_letter_code
_entity_poly.pdbx_strand_id
1 'polypeptide(L)'
;MEEAILASNHPKLAPPATLTDPAEGMMDLTTRINQIAANDRQANSYEIRNAIVLAENKQRVRYQNGVTELPISAQQLLAHARRTDYNHRRRLASNLVTQSGSPRPAQACAHHIVALRDEQAEPSRKKLFDWFIAINDADNGVFLPRRAGQSLAGHPAAPQHGPIHTALYHASVYARLRLVPKTEAQTGRSRLRGIKADLLAGVFPW
;
A
#
# COMPACT_ATOMS: atom_id res chain seq x y z
N MET A 1 29.64 24.50 -46.68
CA MET A 1 29.46 25.50 -45.61
C MET A 1 27.97 25.84 -45.59
N GLU A 2 27.06 24.98 -45.16
CA GLU A 2 26.96 24.17 -43.92
C GLU A 2 27.06 25.00 -42.65
N GLU A 3 25.89 25.48 -42.18
CA GLU A 3 25.25 25.30 -40.86
C GLU A 3 23.74 25.63 -41.09
N ALA A 4 22.70 25.17 -40.39
CA ALA A 4 22.56 24.59 -39.06
C ALA A 4 21.16 23.90 -38.91
N ILE A 5 21.11 22.92 -37.99
CA ILE A 5 20.01 22.60 -37.05
C ILE A 5 18.64 22.15 -37.62
N LEU A 6 18.36 20.84 -37.53
CA LEU A 6 17.00 20.28 -37.53
C LEU A 6 16.57 19.93 -36.10
N ALA A 7 15.78 20.82 -35.50
CA ALA A 7 14.96 20.51 -34.33
C ALA A 7 13.59 19.98 -34.80
N SER A 8 13.26 18.75 -34.43
CA SER A 8 11.98 18.11 -34.74
C SER A 8 10.83 18.79 -34.00
N ASN A 9 10.01 19.53 -34.76
CA ASN A 9 8.73 20.11 -34.34
C ASN A 9 7.70 19.00 -34.11
N HIS A 10 7.64 18.46 -32.89
CA HIS A 10 6.43 17.81 -32.41
C HIS A 10 5.50 18.87 -31.81
N PRO A 11 4.22 18.94 -32.20
CA PRO A 11 3.28 19.84 -31.55
C PRO A 11 3.18 19.46 -30.07
N LYS A 12 3.60 20.36 -29.19
CA LYS A 12 3.30 20.27 -27.75
C LYS A 12 1.77 20.32 -27.64
N LEU A 13 1.17 19.18 -27.29
CA LEU A 13 -0.22 19.14 -26.87
C LEU A 13 -0.40 20.19 -25.78
N ALA A 14 -1.28 21.16 -26.01
CA ALA A 14 -1.67 22.13 -25.01
C ALA A 14 -2.14 21.36 -23.75
N PRO A 15 -1.76 21.79 -22.54
CA PRO A 15 -2.33 21.21 -21.33
C PRO A 15 -3.86 21.30 -21.43
N PRO A 16 -4.59 20.24 -21.08
CA PRO A 16 -6.06 20.29 -21.08
C PRO A 16 -6.49 21.46 -20.20
N ALA A 17 -7.40 22.28 -20.71
CA ALA A 17 -7.96 23.42 -19.99
C ALA A 17 -8.39 22.95 -18.59
N THR A 18 -7.95 23.65 -17.56
CA THR A 18 -8.35 23.38 -16.17
C THR A 18 -9.84 23.65 -16.04
N LEU A 19 -10.65 22.59 -16.15
CA LEU A 19 -12.07 22.63 -15.84
C LEU A 19 -12.19 22.78 -14.32
N THR A 20 -12.58 23.97 -13.87
CA THR A 20 -12.67 24.34 -12.45
C THR A 20 -13.95 23.84 -11.77
N ASP A 21 -14.90 23.30 -12.54
CA ASP A 21 -16.13 22.70 -12.03
C ASP A 21 -16.11 21.16 -12.21
N PRO A 22 -16.23 20.37 -11.12
CA PRO A 22 -16.33 18.91 -11.18
C PRO A 22 -17.47 18.39 -12.08
N ALA A 23 -18.55 19.14 -12.23
CA ALA A 23 -19.68 18.77 -13.10
C ALA A 23 -19.34 18.95 -14.59
N GLU A 24 -18.66 20.04 -14.95
CA GLU A 24 -18.19 20.28 -16.33
C GLU A 24 -17.13 19.26 -16.75
N GLY A 25 -16.20 18.92 -15.85
CA GLY A 25 -15.20 17.87 -16.08
C GLY A 25 -15.81 16.49 -16.32
N MET A 26 -16.86 16.15 -15.57
CA MET A 26 -17.58 14.89 -15.74
C MET A 26 -18.32 14.83 -17.07
N MET A 27 -18.92 15.94 -17.52
CA MET A 27 -19.66 16.05 -18.78
C MET A 27 -18.73 15.88 -19.99
N ASP A 28 -17.55 16.50 -19.97
CA ASP A 28 -16.52 16.34 -21.02
C ASP A 28 -16.02 14.88 -21.09
N LEU A 29 -15.71 14.27 -19.94
CA LEU A 29 -15.27 12.87 -19.86
C LEU A 29 -16.33 11.91 -20.44
N THR A 30 -17.60 12.14 -20.13
CA THR A 30 -18.72 11.37 -20.70
C THR A 30 -18.74 11.42 -22.21
N THR A 31 -18.61 12.64 -22.73
CA THR A 31 -18.77 12.93 -24.16
C THR A 31 -17.65 12.26 -24.94
N ARG A 32 -16.42 12.36 -24.43
CA ARG A 32 -15.24 11.71 -25.02
C ARG A 32 -15.31 10.19 -24.97
N ILE A 33 -15.71 9.60 -23.84
CA ILE A 33 -15.82 8.13 -23.73
C ILE A 33 -16.89 7.59 -24.66
N ASN A 34 -18.04 8.25 -24.77
CA ASN A 34 -19.09 7.86 -25.70
C ASN A 34 -18.62 7.97 -27.16
N GLN A 35 -17.85 9.01 -27.52
CA GLN A 35 -17.27 9.16 -28.87
C GLN A 35 -16.22 8.07 -29.19
N ILE A 36 -15.40 7.70 -28.22
CA ILE A 36 -14.39 6.64 -28.37
C ILE A 36 -15.06 5.27 -28.49
N ALA A 37 -16.01 4.97 -27.60
CA ALA A 37 -16.74 3.71 -27.57
C ALA A 37 -17.68 3.55 -28.76
N ALA A 38 -18.13 4.64 -29.40
CA ALA A 38 -18.95 4.57 -30.61
C ALA A 38 -18.26 3.83 -31.78
N ASN A 39 -16.93 3.77 -31.79
CA ASN A 39 -16.14 3.09 -32.82
C ASN A 39 -15.72 1.65 -32.42
N ASP A 40 -16.06 1.20 -31.22
CA ASP A 40 -15.74 -0.13 -30.71
C ASP A 40 -16.99 -0.82 -30.15
N ARG A 41 -17.52 -1.80 -30.90
CA ARG A 41 -18.73 -2.53 -30.53
C ARG A 41 -18.61 -3.37 -29.25
N GLN A 42 -17.39 -3.57 -28.73
CA GLN A 42 -17.17 -4.28 -27.46
C GLN A 42 -16.99 -3.34 -26.27
N ALA A 43 -16.87 -2.02 -26.49
CA ALA A 43 -16.64 -1.05 -25.43
C ALA A 43 -17.95 -0.61 -24.77
N ASN A 44 -18.15 -0.97 -23.50
CA ASN A 44 -19.22 -0.42 -22.68
C ASN A 44 -18.79 0.93 -22.06
N SER A 45 -19.29 2.03 -22.62
CA SER A 45 -18.93 3.39 -22.18
C SER A 45 -19.25 3.66 -20.70
N TYR A 46 -20.28 3.03 -20.15
CA TYR A 46 -20.61 3.13 -18.71
C TYR A 46 -19.57 2.46 -17.83
N GLU A 47 -19.07 1.28 -18.22
CA GLU A 47 -18.05 0.54 -17.48
C GLU A 47 -16.70 1.28 -17.50
N ILE A 48 -16.31 1.81 -18.66
CA ILE A 48 -15.06 2.57 -18.82
C ILE A 48 -15.11 3.84 -17.96
N ARG A 49 -16.23 4.57 -18.01
CA ARG A 49 -16.43 5.79 -17.21
C ARG A 49 -16.43 5.50 -15.71
N ASN A 50 -17.14 4.46 -15.28
CA ASN A 50 -17.13 4.02 -13.89
C ASN A 50 -15.71 3.63 -13.45
N ALA A 51 -14.92 2.96 -14.30
CA ALA A 51 -13.55 2.59 -13.99
C ALA A 51 -12.62 3.81 -13.81
N ILE A 52 -12.77 4.84 -14.66
CA ILE A 52 -11.96 6.07 -14.60
C ILE A 52 -12.32 6.92 -13.38
N VAL A 53 -13.60 7.18 -13.14
CA VAL A 53 -14.07 7.94 -11.96
C VAL A 53 -13.71 7.20 -10.66
N LEU A 54 -13.80 5.87 -10.66
CA LEU A 54 -13.36 5.05 -9.56
C LEU A 54 -11.84 5.12 -9.35
N ALA A 55 -11.04 5.21 -10.42
CA ALA A 55 -9.59 5.39 -10.33
C ALA A 55 -9.21 6.76 -9.76
N GLU A 56 -9.84 7.84 -10.22
CA GLU A 56 -9.60 9.21 -9.74
C GLU A 56 -10.06 9.42 -8.29
N ASN A 57 -11.22 8.87 -7.92
CA ASN A 57 -11.72 8.91 -6.54
C ASN A 57 -10.84 8.05 -5.59
N LYS A 58 -10.34 6.90 -6.07
CA LYS A 58 -9.37 6.07 -5.32
C LYS A 58 -8.01 6.74 -5.18
N GLN A 59 -7.63 7.60 -6.14
CA GLN A 59 -6.39 8.38 -6.10
C GLN A 59 -6.48 9.55 -5.11
N ARG A 60 -7.61 10.27 -5.11
CA ARG A 60 -7.87 11.42 -4.22
C ARG A 60 -7.97 11.02 -2.74
N VAL A 61 -8.68 9.94 -2.43
CA VAL A 61 -8.86 9.41 -1.05
C VAL A 61 -7.55 8.82 -0.48
N ARG A 62 -6.65 8.35 -1.33
CA ARG A 62 -5.39 7.68 -0.93
C ARG A 62 -4.26 8.66 -0.59
N TYR A 63 -4.23 9.86 -1.16
CA TYR A 63 -3.12 10.84 -0.96
C TYR A 63 -3.40 11.96 0.02
N GLN A 64 -4.65 12.12 0.48
CA GLN A 64 -4.95 13.14 1.48
C GLN A 64 -4.68 12.68 2.93
N ASN A 65 -4.53 11.37 3.21
CA ASN A 65 -4.58 10.85 4.60
C ASN A 65 -3.59 9.72 4.98
N GLY A 66 -2.52 9.41 4.24
CA GLY A 66 -1.63 8.28 4.54
C GLY A 66 -0.12 8.58 4.48
N VAL A 67 0.65 8.12 5.48
CA VAL A 67 2.13 8.20 5.51
C VAL A 67 2.72 7.00 4.77
N THR A 68 2.89 7.12 3.45
CA THR A 68 3.74 6.24 2.63
C THR A 68 4.74 7.10 1.88
N GLU A 69 6.03 6.74 1.89
CA GLU A 69 7.10 7.51 1.22
C GLU A 69 6.86 7.73 -0.28
N LEU A 70 6.03 6.89 -0.92
CA LEU A 70 5.76 6.99 -2.35
C LEU A 70 4.29 6.74 -2.68
N PRO A 71 3.72 7.56 -3.58
CA PRO A 71 2.41 7.31 -4.12
C PRO A 71 2.42 6.02 -4.97
N ILE A 72 1.81 4.94 -4.47
CA ILE A 72 1.79 3.63 -5.12
C ILE A 72 0.37 3.10 -5.32
N SER A 73 0.06 2.70 -6.55
CA SER A 73 -1.27 2.18 -6.93
C SER A 73 -1.54 0.81 -6.31
N ALA A 74 -2.82 0.42 -6.19
CA ALA A 74 -3.18 -0.93 -5.71
C ALA A 74 -2.58 -2.04 -6.60
N GLN A 75 -2.49 -1.77 -7.91
CA GLN A 75 -1.84 -2.66 -8.87
C GLN A 75 -0.34 -2.76 -8.62
N GLN A 76 0.33 -1.63 -8.34
CA GLN A 76 1.75 -1.63 -8.01
C GLN A 76 2.03 -2.27 -6.64
N LEU A 77 1.10 -2.14 -5.68
CA LEU A 77 1.18 -2.86 -4.40
C LEU A 77 1.11 -4.37 -4.58
N LEU A 78 0.16 -4.83 -5.40
CA LEU A 78 0.05 -6.25 -5.77
C LEU A 78 1.27 -6.71 -6.58
N ALA A 79 1.78 -5.88 -7.50
CA ALA A 79 2.98 -6.19 -8.29
C ALA A 79 4.21 -6.32 -7.40
N HIS A 80 4.42 -5.38 -6.47
CA HIS A 80 5.51 -5.47 -5.49
C HIS A 80 5.33 -6.73 -4.63
N ALA A 81 4.14 -7.00 -4.11
CA ALA A 81 3.88 -8.20 -3.30
C ALA A 81 4.22 -9.51 -4.04
N ARG A 82 4.02 -9.55 -5.35
CA ARG A 82 4.29 -10.75 -6.16
C ARG A 82 5.76 -10.91 -6.57
N ARG A 83 6.59 -9.88 -6.39
CA ARG A 83 8.01 -9.92 -6.82
C ARG A 83 8.88 -10.72 -5.85
N THR A 84 9.58 -11.70 -6.39
CA THR A 84 10.52 -12.51 -5.60
C THR A 84 11.81 -11.76 -5.28
N ASP A 85 12.22 -10.87 -6.19
CA ASP A 85 13.45 -10.08 -6.21
C ASP A 85 13.35 -8.72 -5.50
N TYR A 86 12.15 -8.32 -5.06
CA TYR A 86 11.95 -7.04 -4.35
C TYR A 86 12.33 -7.15 -2.87
N ASN A 87 13.16 -6.23 -2.38
CA ASN A 87 13.56 -6.20 -0.98
C ASN A 87 12.49 -5.57 -0.08
N HIS A 88 11.44 -6.34 0.21
CA HIS A 88 10.32 -5.92 1.06
C HIS A 88 10.73 -5.50 2.46
N ARG A 89 11.69 -6.21 3.06
CA ARG A 89 12.18 -5.89 4.41
C ARG A 89 12.82 -4.51 4.45
N ARG A 90 13.66 -4.18 3.46
CA ARG A 90 14.32 -2.86 3.38
C ARG A 90 13.29 -1.75 3.16
N ARG A 91 12.32 -1.96 2.26
CA ARG A 91 11.26 -0.98 2.03
C ARG A 91 10.40 -0.76 3.27
N LEU A 92 10.01 -1.83 3.95
CA LEU A 92 9.26 -1.73 5.21
C LEU A 92 10.05 -0.98 6.29
N ALA A 93 11.36 -1.27 6.42
CA ALA A 93 12.22 -0.57 7.37
C ALA A 93 12.28 0.94 7.11
N SER A 94 12.41 1.37 5.85
CA SER A 94 12.35 2.80 5.49
C SER A 94 11.02 3.42 5.89
N ASN A 95 9.90 2.77 5.54
CA ASN A 95 8.57 3.27 5.89
C ASN A 95 8.36 3.37 7.42
N LEU A 96 8.88 2.42 8.21
CA LEU A 96 8.82 2.46 9.68
C LEU A 96 9.64 3.62 10.28
N VAL A 97 10.81 3.93 9.71
CA VAL A 97 11.62 5.08 10.13
C VAL A 97 10.89 6.38 9.80
N THR A 98 10.36 6.49 8.57
CA THR A 98 9.62 7.66 8.12
C THR A 98 8.35 7.91 8.93
N GLN A 99 7.59 6.85 9.28
CA GLN A 99 6.39 6.98 10.11
C GLN A 99 6.72 7.36 11.57
N SER A 100 7.79 6.79 12.14
CA SER A 100 8.11 7.00 13.56
C SER A 100 8.93 8.27 13.82
N GLY A 101 9.55 8.86 12.79
CA GLY A 101 10.54 9.92 12.94
C GLY A 101 11.82 9.49 13.66
N SER A 102 11.95 8.20 13.99
CA SER A 102 13.05 7.64 14.77
C SER A 102 13.90 6.71 13.91
N PRO A 103 15.23 6.70 14.08
CA PRO A 103 16.09 5.78 13.35
C PRO A 103 15.76 4.33 13.71
N ARG A 104 16.04 3.41 12.78
CA ARG A 104 15.92 1.97 13.04
C ARG A 104 16.77 1.61 14.27
N PRO A 105 16.21 0.94 15.30
CA PRO A 105 16.99 0.51 16.45
C PRO A 105 18.18 -0.36 16.05
N ALA A 106 19.29 -0.20 16.77
CA ALA A 106 20.44 -1.08 16.63
C ALA A 106 19.99 -2.54 16.84
N GLN A 107 20.58 -3.47 16.07
CA GLN A 107 20.27 -4.89 16.19
C GLN A 107 18.80 -5.29 15.92
N ALA A 108 18.00 -4.44 15.26
CA ALA A 108 16.63 -4.76 14.89
C ALA A 108 16.45 -5.04 13.38
N CYS A 109 15.45 -5.84 13.03
CA CYS A 109 14.98 -6.06 11.66
C CYS A 109 13.50 -5.75 11.52
N ALA A 110 13.10 -5.17 10.39
CA ALA A 110 11.69 -4.99 10.07
C ALA A 110 11.04 -6.35 9.82
N HIS A 111 9.93 -6.59 10.50
CA HIS A 111 9.11 -7.78 10.41
C HIS A 111 7.73 -7.37 9.93
N HIS A 112 7.21 -8.07 8.92
CA HIS A 112 5.84 -7.88 8.44
C HIS A 112 4.87 -8.53 9.40
N ILE A 113 3.83 -7.84 9.86
CA ILE A 113 2.79 -8.44 10.70
C ILE A 113 1.97 -9.42 9.86
N VAL A 114 1.41 -8.96 8.74
CA VAL A 114 0.83 -9.84 7.74
C VAL A 114 1.94 -10.29 6.79
N ALA A 115 2.24 -11.59 6.82
CA ALA A 115 3.29 -12.17 6.00
C ALA A 115 3.01 -12.02 4.50
N LEU A 116 4.07 -11.74 3.74
CA LEU A 116 3.95 -11.54 2.30
C LEU A 116 3.65 -12.83 1.54
N ARG A 117 4.43 -13.88 1.78
CA ARG A 117 4.45 -15.10 0.94
C ARG A 117 3.88 -16.34 1.62
N ASP A 118 3.56 -16.25 2.90
CA ASP A 118 2.92 -17.36 3.60
C ASP A 118 1.49 -17.51 3.09
N GLU A 119 1.12 -18.73 2.70
CA GLU A 119 -0.23 -19.03 2.21
C GLU A 119 -1.28 -18.77 3.28
N GLN A 120 -0.98 -19.04 4.55
CA GLN A 120 -1.90 -18.84 5.66
C GLN A 120 -2.19 -17.37 5.95
N ALA A 121 -1.34 -16.46 5.47
CA ALA A 121 -1.56 -15.01 5.57
C ALA A 121 -2.47 -14.44 4.47
N GLU A 122 -2.91 -15.24 3.49
CA GLU A 122 -3.76 -14.79 2.38
C GLU A 122 -5.04 -14.06 2.83
N PRO A 123 -5.82 -14.57 3.80
CA PRO A 123 -7.03 -13.89 4.27
C PRO A 123 -6.72 -12.53 4.92
N SER A 124 -5.59 -12.42 5.61
CA SER A 124 -5.12 -11.17 6.20
C SER A 124 -4.62 -10.18 5.15
N ARG A 125 -3.98 -10.65 4.07
CA ARG A 125 -3.59 -9.79 2.93
C ARG A 125 -4.81 -9.20 2.22
N LYS A 126 -5.90 -9.96 2.07
CA LYS A 126 -7.18 -9.45 1.55
C LYS A 126 -7.71 -8.29 2.40
N LYS A 127 -7.64 -8.40 3.73
CA LYS A 127 -8.00 -7.31 4.64
C LYS A 127 -7.14 -6.07 4.45
N LEU A 128 -5.82 -6.22 4.31
CA LEU A 128 -4.93 -5.10 4.00
C LEU A 128 -5.35 -4.41 2.69
N PHE A 129 -5.66 -5.19 1.66
CA PHE A 129 -6.11 -4.67 0.37
C PHE A 129 -7.44 -3.90 0.48
N ASP A 130 -8.43 -4.45 1.20
CA ASP A 130 -9.73 -3.81 1.47
C ASP A 130 -9.57 -2.42 2.11
N TRP A 131 -8.59 -2.27 3.00
CA TRP A 131 -8.29 -1.02 3.69
C TRP A 131 -7.23 -0.17 2.99
N PHE A 132 -6.82 -0.55 1.79
CA PHE A 132 -5.79 0.13 1.01
C PHE A 132 -4.44 0.26 1.73
N ILE A 133 -4.10 -0.73 2.57
CA ILE A 133 -2.84 -0.84 3.29
C ILE A 133 -1.87 -1.65 2.42
N ALA A 134 -0.73 -1.05 2.12
CA ALA A 134 0.35 -1.70 1.39
C ALA A 134 0.98 -2.84 2.20
N ILE A 135 1.51 -3.87 1.52
CA ILE A 135 2.26 -4.90 2.24
C ILE A 135 3.46 -4.30 3.00
N ASN A 136 4.11 -3.28 2.45
CA ASN A 136 5.22 -2.59 3.10
C ASN A 136 4.77 -1.35 3.89
N ASP A 137 3.47 -1.13 4.09
CA ASP A 137 2.98 -0.02 4.92
C ASP A 137 3.55 -0.14 6.34
N ALA A 138 3.88 1.00 6.96
CA ALA A 138 4.49 1.02 8.27
C ALA A 138 3.55 0.50 9.38
N ASP A 139 2.22 0.60 9.16
CA ASP A 139 1.24 -0.04 10.06
C ASP A 139 1.33 -1.58 9.98
N ASN A 140 1.71 -2.16 8.84
CA ASN A 140 1.93 -3.61 8.68
C ASN A 140 3.34 -4.08 9.10
N GLY A 141 4.15 -3.22 9.71
CA GLY A 141 5.52 -3.57 10.11
C GLY A 141 5.79 -3.35 11.57
N VAL A 142 6.78 -4.05 12.12
CA VAL A 142 7.36 -3.79 13.43
C VAL A 142 8.86 -4.07 13.40
N PHE A 143 9.65 -3.35 14.20
CA PHE A 143 11.05 -3.71 14.42
C PHE A 143 11.12 -4.76 15.54
N LEU A 144 11.78 -5.89 15.26
CA LEU A 144 12.03 -6.96 16.24
C LEU A 144 13.54 -7.22 16.37
N PRO A 145 14.03 -7.72 17.52
CA PRO A 145 15.42 -8.14 17.70
C PRO A 145 15.88 -9.07 16.58
N ARG A 146 17.06 -8.81 15.99
CA ARG A 146 17.53 -9.55 14.82
C ARG A 146 17.94 -10.98 15.15
N ARG A 147 18.47 -11.22 16.35
CA ARG A 147 19.03 -12.51 16.79
C ARG A 147 18.53 -12.88 18.19
N ALA A 148 18.56 -14.16 18.50
CA ALA A 148 18.33 -14.67 19.84
C ALA A 148 19.27 -13.99 20.85
N GLY A 149 18.76 -13.70 22.04
CA GLY A 149 19.50 -13.01 23.11
C GLY A 149 19.64 -11.50 22.94
N GLN A 150 19.15 -10.92 21.84
CA GLN A 150 19.06 -9.46 21.67
C GLN A 150 17.70 -8.96 22.14
N SER A 151 17.67 -7.74 22.67
CA SER A 151 16.45 -7.06 23.13
C SER A 151 16.37 -5.66 22.54
N LEU A 152 15.16 -5.11 22.47
CA LEU A 152 14.96 -3.71 22.13
C LEU A 152 14.85 -2.88 23.41
N ALA A 153 15.43 -1.68 23.41
CA ALA A 153 15.25 -0.74 24.51
C ALA A 153 13.75 -0.45 24.71
N GLY A 154 13.27 -0.53 25.95
CA GLY A 154 11.85 -0.38 26.29
C GLY A 154 10.96 -1.59 25.97
N HIS A 155 11.47 -2.59 25.25
CA HIS A 155 10.73 -3.78 24.83
C HIS A 155 11.56 -5.07 25.00
N PRO A 156 11.95 -5.42 26.24
CA PRO A 156 12.82 -6.57 26.50
C PRO A 156 12.16 -7.93 26.21
N ALA A 157 10.83 -7.98 26.23
CA ALA A 157 10.05 -9.19 25.97
C ALA A 157 9.73 -9.41 24.47
N ALA A 158 10.10 -8.48 23.59
CA ALA A 158 9.83 -8.62 22.16
C ALA A 158 10.49 -9.89 21.59
N PRO A 159 9.76 -10.73 20.84
CA PRO A 159 10.33 -11.96 20.29
C PRO A 159 11.36 -11.62 19.21
N GLN A 160 12.37 -12.49 19.05
CA GLN A 160 13.30 -12.34 17.94
C GLN A 160 12.58 -12.38 16.58
N HIS A 161 13.16 -11.72 15.58
CA HIS A 161 12.69 -11.68 14.19
C HIS A 161 12.65 -13.09 13.52
N GLY A 162 13.31 -14.10 14.10
CA GLY A 162 13.25 -15.50 13.65
C GLY A 162 11.82 -15.97 13.38
N PRO A 163 11.60 -17.10 12.68
CA PRO A 163 10.30 -17.41 12.09
C PRO A 163 9.20 -17.51 13.18
N ILE A 164 8.45 -16.41 13.35
CA ILE A 164 7.27 -16.33 14.22
C ILE A 164 5.97 -16.50 13.44
N HIS A 165 6.02 -16.62 12.12
CA HIS A 165 4.86 -16.88 11.25
C HIS A 165 4.44 -18.36 11.32
N THR A 166 4.01 -18.81 12.51
CA THR A 166 3.41 -20.12 12.72
C THR A 166 1.92 -20.09 12.35
N ALA A 167 1.27 -21.26 12.38
CA ALA A 167 -0.18 -21.32 12.20
C ALA A 167 -0.95 -20.54 13.27
N LEU A 168 -0.49 -20.61 14.54
CA LEU A 168 -1.11 -19.85 15.64
C LEU A 168 -0.97 -18.35 15.42
N TYR A 169 0.19 -17.90 14.95
CA TYR A 169 0.42 -16.50 14.62
C TYR A 169 -0.55 -16.01 13.54
N HIS A 170 -0.65 -16.72 12.40
CA HIS A 170 -1.53 -16.33 11.30
C HIS A 170 -3.00 -16.31 11.71
N ALA A 171 -3.44 -17.32 12.46
CA ALA A 171 -4.79 -17.38 13.01
C ALA A 171 -5.06 -16.19 13.96
N SER A 172 -4.11 -15.85 14.82
CA SER A 172 -4.23 -14.73 15.77
C SER A 172 -4.26 -13.37 15.08
N VAL A 173 -3.44 -13.18 14.03
CA VAL A 173 -3.49 -11.98 13.19
C VAL A 173 -4.85 -11.89 12.52
N TYR A 174 -5.29 -12.94 11.82
CA TYR A 174 -6.57 -12.92 11.12
C TYR A 174 -7.75 -12.70 12.08
N ALA A 175 -7.75 -13.32 13.24
CA ALA A 175 -8.79 -13.16 14.26
C ALA A 175 -8.98 -11.70 14.68
N ARG A 176 -7.90 -10.91 14.76
CA ARG A 176 -7.96 -9.48 15.09
C ARG A 176 -8.43 -8.60 13.95
N LEU A 177 -8.22 -9.02 12.71
CA LEU A 177 -8.56 -8.26 11.51
C LEU A 177 -9.97 -8.60 10.98
N ARG A 178 -10.45 -9.83 11.17
CA ARG A 178 -11.59 -10.39 10.43
C ARG A 178 -12.90 -9.61 10.59
N LEU A 179 -13.18 -9.08 11.78
CA LEU A 179 -14.44 -8.39 12.10
C LEU A 179 -14.46 -6.93 11.66
N VAL A 180 -13.32 -6.35 11.26
CA VAL A 180 -13.28 -4.96 10.82
C VAL A 180 -13.86 -4.87 9.39
N PRO A 181 -14.89 -4.04 9.15
CA PRO A 181 -15.46 -3.86 7.82
C PRO A 181 -14.46 -3.23 6.84
N LYS A 182 -14.60 -3.50 5.53
CA LYS A 182 -13.75 -2.88 4.49
C LYS A 182 -13.84 -1.35 4.45
N THR A 183 -14.95 -0.79 4.93
CA THR A 183 -15.19 0.66 5.02
C THR A 183 -14.44 1.32 6.19
N GLU A 184 -13.89 0.53 7.13
CA GLU A 184 -13.21 1.03 8.33
C GLU A 184 -11.69 0.86 8.26
N ALA A 185 -11.07 1.45 7.24
CA ALA A 185 -9.62 1.35 7.03
C ALA A 185 -8.81 1.82 8.24
N GLN A 186 -9.25 2.88 8.93
CA GLN A 186 -8.57 3.39 10.12
C GLN A 186 -8.65 2.43 11.30
N THR A 187 -9.79 1.75 11.49
CA THR A 187 -9.92 0.67 12.48
C THR A 187 -8.96 -0.47 12.14
N GLY A 188 -8.85 -0.84 10.85
CA GLY A 188 -7.89 -1.84 10.37
C GLY A 188 -6.45 -1.49 10.69
N ARG A 189 -6.04 -0.24 10.40
CA ARG A 189 -4.72 0.31 10.78
C ARG A 189 -4.49 0.26 12.29
N SER A 190 -5.49 0.65 13.09
CA SER A 190 -5.41 0.57 14.55
C SER A 190 -5.27 -0.86 15.07
N ARG A 191 -5.91 -1.86 14.44
CA ARG A 191 -5.72 -3.27 14.78
C ARG A 191 -4.29 -3.74 14.52
N LEU A 192 -3.69 -3.34 13.39
CA LEU A 192 -2.29 -3.65 13.11
C LEU A 192 -1.34 -3.00 14.11
N ARG A 193 -1.58 -1.74 14.50
CA ARG A 193 -0.82 -1.07 15.58
C ARG A 193 -0.97 -1.77 16.92
N GLY A 194 -2.16 -2.29 17.24
CA GLY A 194 -2.36 -3.12 18.43
C GLY A 194 -1.58 -4.43 18.39
N ILE A 195 -1.50 -5.10 17.23
CA ILE A 195 -0.65 -6.29 17.05
C ILE A 195 0.83 -5.92 17.22
N LYS A 196 1.28 -4.79 16.65
CA LYS A 196 2.64 -4.26 16.88
C LYS A 196 2.92 -4.08 18.37
N ALA A 197 2.00 -3.47 19.12
CA ALA A 197 2.17 -3.25 20.56
C ALA A 197 2.30 -4.58 21.32
N ASP A 198 1.45 -5.56 21.02
CA ASP A 198 1.48 -6.86 21.70
C ASP A 198 2.71 -7.70 21.33
N LEU A 199 3.23 -7.57 20.11
CA LEU A 199 4.50 -8.17 19.72
C LEU A 199 5.65 -7.53 20.50
N LEU A 200 5.68 -6.20 20.62
CA LEU A 200 6.71 -5.50 21.39
C LEU A 200 6.62 -5.80 22.89
N ALA A 201 5.42 -6.07 23.40
CA ALA A 201 5.19 -6.51 24.78
C ALA A 201 5.47 -8.01 25.00
N GLY A 202 5.69 -8.79 23.94
CA GLY A 202 5.95 -10.24 24.04
C GLY A 202 4.71 -11.07 24.40
N VAL A 203 3.50 -10.53 24.23
CA VAL A 203 2.23 -11.18 24.63
C VAL A 203 1.38 -11.65 23.44
N PHE A 204 1.79 -11.31 22.21
CA PHE A 204 1.08 -11.79 21.02
C PHE A 204 1.29 -13.30 20.83
N PRO A 205 0.26 -14.12 20.58
CA PRO A 205 0.42 -15.56 20.38
C PRO A 205 1.13 -15.89 19.05
N TRP A 206 2.13 -16.77 19.10
CA TRP A 206 2.88 -17.26 17.94
C TRP A 206 3.43 -18.65 18.19
#